data_AF-A0A929X4P7-F1
#
_entry.id   AF-A0A929X4P7-F1
#
_cell.length_a   1.000
_cell.length_b   1.000
_cell.length_c   1.000
_cell.angle_alpha   90.00
_cell.angle_beta   90.00
_cell.angle_gamma   90.00
#
_symmetry.space_group_name_H-M   'P 1'
#
loop_
_entity.id
_entity.type
_entity.pdbx_description
1 polymer ?
#
loop_
_entity_poly.entity_id
_entity_poly.type
_entity_poly.pdbx_seq_one_letter_code
_entity_poly.pdbx_strand_id
1 'polypeptide(L)'
;MKKKFLIVYLILLTIIITMTVVLGKYLQELKNNTLYEAENFYFRSDLLSEDIKSYTLQRGVNKIVIHLYNSEDRLRYTKVDINYVVKLEKINDDGNLVKVREENGVLSNSGFTDNEVVFDNLENGKYKVSAIAINPYTKILEGNFVITNNDNRIDYSVGDNVDSTVMFLTIKTVDYTGNIKIKFPDGLYPDNNEEAFKNVNIDNSKEVIVNFKNNSSYSYRFYKENPKKVFNKNEFQVGGV
;
A
#
# COMPACT_ATOMS: atom_id res chain seq x y z
N MET A 1 -20.88 -91.31 -1.64
CA MET A 1 -19.79 -90.33 -1.92
C MET A 1 -20.29 -88.95 -2.34
N LYS A 2 -21.33 -88.80 -3.18
CA LYS A 2 -21.80 -87.50 -3.71
C LYS A 2 -22.24 -86.47 -2.65
N LYS A 3 -22.92 -86.87 -1.57
CA LYS A 3 -23.35 -85.95 -0.49
C LYS A 3 -22.18 -85.33 0.31
N LYS A 4 -21.09 -86.08 0.53
CA LYS A 4 -19.91 -85.56 1.24
C LYS A 4 -19.15 -84.54 0.39
N PHE A 5 -19.05 -84.78 -0.92
CA PHE A 5 -18.49 -83.80 -1.87
C PHE A 5 -19.32 -82.52 -1.97
N LEU A 6 -20.66 -82.63 -1.96
CA LEU A 6 -21.55 -81.47 -1.96
C LEU A 6 -21.38 -80.60 -0.71
N ILE A 7 -21.22 -81.23 0.46
CA ILE A 7 -20.99 -80.52 1.74
C ILE A 7 -19.64 -79.80 1.72
N VAL A 8 -18.58 -80.45 1.24
CA VAL A 8 -17.24 -79.83 1.12
C VAL A 8 -17.27 -78.65 0.15
N TYR A 9 -18.00 -78.77 -0.97
CA TYR A 9 -18.16 -77.68 -1.94
C TYR A 9 -18.90 -76.48 -1.34
N LEU A 10 -19.98 -76.72 -0.57
CA LEU A 10 -20.72 -75.66 0.12
C LEU A 10 -19.86 -74.92 1.15
N ILE A 11 -19.03 -75.66 1.92
CA ILE A 11 -18.10 -75.06 2.88
C ILE A 11 -17.06 -74.19 2.16
N LEU A 12 -16.48 -74.69 1.07
CA LEU A 12 -15.50 -73.94 0.28
C LEU A 12 -16.12 -72.66 -0.30
N LEU A 13 -17.35 -72.73 -0.80
CA LEU A 13 -18.08 -71.58 -1.32
C LEU A 13 -18.31 -70.52 -0.22
N THR A 14 -18.70 -70.93 0.98
CA THR A 14 -18.88 -70.01 2.10
C THR A 14 -17.58 -69.33 2.53
N ILE A 15 -16.44 -70.02 2.48
CA ILE A 15 -15.13 -69.45 2.80
C ILE A 15 -14.70 -68.41 1.75
N ILE A 16 -14.97 -68.67 0.47
CA ILE A 16 -14.66 -67.73 -0.62
C ILE A 16 -15.52 -66.45 -0.47
N ILE A 17 -16.81 -66.60 -0.18
CA ILE A 17 -17.71 -65.46 0.02
C ILE A 17 -17.22 -64.60 1.20
N THR A 18 -16.90 -65.19 2.35
CA THR A 18 -16.43 -64.40 3.50
C THR A 18 -15.10 -63.71 3.24
N MET A 19 -14.15 -64.36 2.56
CA MET A 19 -12.88 -63.74 2.10
C MET A 19 -13.13 -62.50 1.24
N THR A 20 -14.05 -62.57 0.28
CA THR A 20 -14.36 -61.43 -0.60
C THR A 20 -15.01 -60.27 0.14
N VAL A 21 -15.87 -60.54 1.13
CA VAL A 21 -16.47 -59.48 1.97
C VAL A 21 -15.42 -58.80 2.84
N VAL A 22 -14.50 -59.57 3.44
CA VAL A 22 -13.41 -59.03 4.25
C VAL A 22 -12.47 -58.17 3.39
N LEU A 23 -12.10 -58.64 2.19
CA LEU A 23 -11.29 -57.87 1.26
C LEU A 23 -12.00 -56.59 0.79
N GLY A 24 -13.30 -56.66 0.51
CA GLY A 24 -14.10 -55.48 0.15
C GLY A 24 -14.16 -54.44 1.28
N LYS A 25 -14.38 -54.88 2.52
CA LYS A 25 -14.32 -54.00 3.70
C LYS A 25 -12.92 -53.40 3.89
N TYR A 26 -11.88 -54.21 3.75
CA TYR A 26 -10.50 -53.75 3.87
C TYR A 26 -10.16 -52.70 2.81
N LEU A 27 -10.52 -52.92 1.54
CA LEU A 27 -10.30 -51.94 0.46
C LEU A 27 -11.13 -50.66 0.64
N GLN A 28 -12.35 -50.77 1.16
CA GLN A 28 -13.19 -49.61 1.47
C GLN A 28 -12.62 -48.78 2.62
N GLU A 29 -12.12 -49.46 3.67
CA GLU A 29 -11.46 -48.83 4.80
C GLU A 29 -10.12 -48.20 4.39
N LEU A 30 -9.36 -48.86 3.49
CA LEU A 30 -8.16 -48.29 2.88
C LEU A 30 -8.49 -47.03 2.09
N LYS A 31 -9.52 -47.08 1.23
CA LYS A 31 -9.98 -45.90 0.46
C LYS A 31 -10.36 -44.74 1.39
N ASN A 32 -11.06 -45.01 2.49
CA ASN A 32 -11.44 -43.99 3.47
C ASN A 32 -10.25 -43.46 4.27
N ASN A 33 -9.26 -44.31 4.60
CA ASN A 33 -8.09 -43.94 5.39
C ASN A 33 -6.93 -43.36 4.55
N THR A 34 -6.89 -43.57 3.24
CA THR A 34 -5.89 -42.95 2.34
C THR A 34 -6.28 -41.55 1.86
N LEU A 35 -7.47 -41.07 2.23
CA LEU A 35 -8.02 -39.76 1.86
C LEU A 35 -7.77 -38.67 2.93
N TYR A 36 -6.70 -38.80 3.73
CA TYR A 36 -6.13 -37.64 4.43
C TYR A 36 -5.37 -36.77 3.41
N GLU A 37 -6.09 -36.26 2.42
CA GLU A 37 -5.63 -35.12 1.64
C GLU A 37 -5.59 -33.94 2.62
N ALA A 38 -4.42 -33.37 2.84
CA ALA A 38 -4.29 -32.21 3.72
C ALA A 38 -5.26 -31.13 3.20
N GLU A 39 -6.21 -30.70 4.04
CA GLU A 39 -7.13 -29.66 3.63
C GLU A 39 -6.32 -28.43 3.21
N ASN A 40 -6.57 -27.94 1.99
CA ASN A 40 -5.81 -26.82 1.46
C ASN A 40 -5.97 -25.60 2.37
N PHE A 41 -4.86 -25.14 2.94
CA PHE A 41 -4.80 -23.99 3.83
C PHE A 41 -4.26 -22.78 3.08
N TYR A 42 -5.15 -21.83 2.81
CA TYR A 42 -4.84 -20.57 2.17
C TYR A 42 -4.92 -19.45 3.20
N PHE A 43 -3.78 -18.86 3.51
CA PHE A 43 -3.65 -17.58 4.21
C PHE A 43 -2.71 -16.73 3.36
N ARG A 44 -3.28 -15.70 2.71
CA ARG A 44 -2.60 -14.88 1.70
C ARG A 44 -2.82 -13.40 1.96
N SER A 45 -1.95 -12.59 1.38
CA SER A 45 -2.06 -11.13 1.39
C SER A 45 -1.72 -10.56 0.02
N ASP A 46 -2.20 -9.35 -0.24
CA ASP A 46 -1.84 -8.53 -1.39
C ASP A 46 -0.40 -8.00 -1.29
N LEU A 47 0.03 -7.61 -0.09
CA LEU A 47 1.32 -6.96 0.15
C LEU A 47 2.27 -7.79 1.02
N LEU A 48 1.77 -8.75 1.80
CA LEU A 48 2.62 -9.60 2.66
C LEU A 48 2.93 -10.95 2.00
N SER A 49 4.14 -11.45 2.19
CA SER A 49 4.56 -12.76 1.69
C SER A 49 5.51 -13.48 2.66
N GLU A 50 5.74 -14.77 2.42
CA GLU A 50 6.72 -15.56 3.19
C GLU A 50 8.15 -15.07 2.91
N ASP A 51 8.42 -14.69 1.65
CA ASP A 51 9.62 -13.94 1.30
C ASP A 51 9.41 -12.46 1.61
N ILE A 52 10.17 -11.90 2.54
CA ILE A 52 10.00 -10.51 3.00
C ILE A 52 10.28 -9.54 1.85
N LYS A 53 9.24 -8.80 1.44
CA LYS A 53 9.32 -7.72 0.45
C LYS A 53 9.37 -6.36 1.12
N SER A 54 9.94 -5.38 0.43
CA SER A 54 10.02 -4.00 0.88
C SER A 54 9.25 -3.08 -0.06
N TYR A 55 8.41 -2.23 0.51
CA TYR A 55 7.58 -1.26 -0.22
C TYR A 55 7.90 0.14 0.27
N THR A 56 8.09 1.07 -0.65
CA THR A 56 8.13 2.50 -0.33
C THR A 56 6.79 3.10 -0.68
N LEU A 57 6.07 3.60 0.32
CA LEU A 57 4.80 4.25 0.09
C LEU A 57 5.02 5.60 -0.61
N GLN A 58 3.98 6.05 -1.30
CA GLN A 58 3.99 7.40 -1.88
C GLN A 58 4.20 8.44 -0.77
N ARG A 59 4.90 9.53 -1.10
CA ARG A 59 5.15 10.61 -0.15
C ARG A 59 3.82 11.15 0.39
N GLY A 60 3.78 11.40 1.70
CA GLY A 60 2.57 11.90 2.37
C GLY A 60 1.54 10.85 2.74
N VAL A 61 1.66 9.62 2.24
CA VAL A 61 0.80 8.52 2.67
C VAL A 61 1.28 8.05 4.05
N ASN A 62 0.48 8.34 5.07
CA ASN A 62 0.73 7.97 6.46
C ASN A 62 -0.11 6.75 6.90
N LYS A 63 -0.53 5.92 5.94
CA LYS A 63 -1.32 4.72 6.20
C LYS A 63 -0.78 3.51 5.45
N ILE A 64 -0.77 2.36 6.11
CA ILE A 64 -0.55 1.05 5.51
C ILE A 64 -1.89 0.34 5.48
N VAL A 65 -2.32 -0.09 4.30
CA VAL A 65 -3.53 -0.88 4.10
C VAL A 65 -3.08 -2.22 3.55
N ILE A 66 -3.48 -3.31 4.20
CA ILE A 66 -3.24 -4.67 3.70
C ILE A 66 -4.56 -5.41 3.63
N HIS A 67 -4.65 -6.35 2.71
CA HIS A 67 -5.76 -7.28 2.62
C HIS A 67 -5.28 -8.69 2.97
N LEU A 68 -6.11 -9.42 3.71
CA LEU A 68 -5.88 -10.81 4.07
C LEU A 68 -7.01 -11.69 3.54
N TYR A 69 -6.62 -12.78 2.88
CA TYR A 69 -7.53 -13.67 2.17
C TYR A 69 -7.39 -15.11 2.65
N ASN A 70 -8.51 -15.83 2.71
CA ASN A 70 -8.55 -17.27 3.01
C ASN A 70 -8.56 -18.15 1.75
N SER A 71 -8.08 -17.65 0.61
CA SER A 71 -8.32 -18.29 -0.67
C SER A 71 -7.18 -18.13 -1.67
N GLU A 72 -7.11 -19.07 -2.60
CA GLU A 72 -6.30 -18.95 -3.83
C GLU A 72 -7.08 -18.23 -4.93
N ASP A 73 -8.38 -18.50 -5.01
CA ASP A 73 -9.34 -17.83 -5.87
C ASP A 73 -10.76 -17.96 -5.28
N ARG A 74 -11.75 -17.44 -5.99
CA ARG A 74 -13.16 -17.41 -5.53
C ARG A 74 -13.78 -18.79 -5.24
N LEU A 75 -13.24 -19.87 -5.81
CA LEU A 75 -13.76 -21.24 -5.65
C LEU A 75 -12.89 -22.10 -4.73
N ARG A 76 -11.62 -21.73 -4.56
CA ARG A 76 -10.64 -22.46 -3.74
C ARG A 76 -10.29 -21.65 -2.49
N TYR A 77 -11.03 -21.90 -1.42
CA TYR A 77 -10.84 -21.27 -0.11
C TYR A 77 -10.74 -22.28 1.02
N THR A 78 -10.14 -21.86 2.12
CA THR A 78 -9.95 -22.65 3.35
C THR A 78 -11.31 -22.91 4.00
N LYS A 79 -11.62 -24.19 4.24
CA LYS A 79 -12.92 -24.64 4.78
C LYS A 79 -13.05 -24.58 6.31
N VAL A 80 -12.09 -23.94 6.95
CA VAL A 80 -11.97 -23.80 8.41
C VAL A 80 -11.60 -22.37 8.75
N ASP A 81 -12.13 -21.86 9.86
CA ASP A 81 -11.89 -20.47 10.26
C ASP A 81 -10.41 -20.26 10.56
N ILE A 82 -9.85 -19.18 10.03
CA ILE A 82 -8.45 -18.81 10.25
C ILE A 82 -8.41 -17.67 11.25
N ASN A 83 -7.99 -17.96 12.48
CA ASN A 83 -7.69 -16.93 13.45
C ASN A 83 -6.30 -16.37 13.16
N TYR A 84 -6.15 -15.06 13.15
CA TYR A 84 -4.87 -14.41 12.88
C TYR A 84 -4.64 -13.17 13.73
N VAL A 85 -3.37 -12.78 13.83
CA VAL A 85 -2.90 -11.56 14.48
C VAL A 85 -2.03 -10.80 13.49
N VAL A 86 -2.30 -9.51 13.30
CA VAL A 86 -1.45 -8.60 12.52
C VAL A 86 -0.71 -7.69 13.48
N LYS A 87 0.62 -7.68 13.38
CA LYS A 87 1.50 -6.85 14.19
C LYS A 87 2.14 -5.78 13.31
N LEU A 88 2.12 -4.55 13.79
CA LEU A 88 2.85 -3.43 13.24
C LEU A 88 3.98 -3.06 14.19
N GLU A 89 5.21 -3.09 13.68
CA GLU A 89 6.42 -2.75 14.42
C GLU A 89 7.18 -1.65 13.69
N LYS A 90 7.70 -0.65 14.43
CA LYS A 90 8.60 0.38 13.88
C LYS A 90 10.03 -0.14 13.99
N ILE A 91 10.79 0.00 12.92
CA ILE A 91 12.22 -0.30 12.90
C ILE A 91 12.95 0.99 13.27
N ASN A 92 13.61 0.99 14.43
CA ASN A 92 14.44 2.11 14.87
C ASN A 92 15.74 2.19 14.07
N ASP A 93 16.47 3.31 14.19
CA ASP A 93 17.75 3.52 13.50
C ASP A 93 18.80 2.46 13.86
N ASP A 94 18.72 1.91 15.08
CA ASP A 94 19.58 0.81 15.57
C ASP A 94 19.17 -0.57 15.03
N GLY A 95 18.12 -0.66 14.20
CA GLY A 95 17.57 -1.90 13.65
C GLY A 95 16.63 -2.67 14.57
N ASN A 96 16.40 -2.20 15.80
CA ASN A 96 15.47 -2.82 16.74
C ASN A 96 14.00 -2.61 16.34
N LEU A 97 13.18 -3.65 16.54
CA LEU A 97 11.75 -3.61 16.33
C LEU A 97 11.02 -3.16 17.61
N VAL A 98 10.19 -2.14 17.49
CA VAL A 98 9.32 -1.65 18.56
C VAL A 98 7.87 -1.86 18.17
N LYS A 99 7.11 -2.60 18.98
CA LYS A 99 5.67 -2.80 18.77
C LYS A 99 4.94 -1.45 18.79
N VAL A 100 4.22 -1.17 17.70
CA VAL A 100 3.40 0.04 17.55
C VAL A 100 1.93 -0.31 17.79
N ARG A 101 1.41 -1.27 17.02
CA ARG A 101 0.01 -1.69 17.05
C ARG A 101 -0.11 -3.18 16.77
N GLU A 102 -1.23 -3.76 17.19
CA GLU A 102 -1.57 -5.15 16.94
C GLU A 102 -3.09 -5.28 16.82
N GLU A 103 -3.53 -6.04 15.83
CA GLU A 103 -4.94 -6.30 15.56
C GLU A 103 -5.18 -7.79 15.42
N ASN A 104 -6.30 -8.27 15.95
CA ASN A 104 -6.70 -9.68 15.86
C ASN A 104 -7.89 -9.78 14.89
N GLY A 105 -7.97 -10.87 14.15
CA GLY A 105 -9.06 -11.10 13.22
C GLY A 105 -9.32 -12.57 12.96
N VAL A 106 -10.42 -12.82 12.24
CA VAL A 106 -10.84 -14.15 11.80
C VAL A 106 -11.23 -14.08 10.33
N LEU A 107 -10.68 -14.97 9.51
CA LEU A 107 -11.19 -15.22 8.16
C LEU A 107 -12.17 -16.39 8.23
N SER A 108 -13.43 -16.16 7.85
CA SER A 108 -14.50 -17.15 7.98
C SER A 108 -14.37 -18.27 6.95
N ASN A 109 -14.78 -19.47 7.34
CA ASN A 109 -14.93 -20.66 6.48
C ASN A 109 -16.19 -20.66 5.58
N SER A 110 -17.08 -19.68 5.72
CA SER A 110 -18.37 -19.65 5.01
C SER A 110 -18.23 -19.36 3.50
N GLY A 111 -17.03 -19.01 3.04
CA GLY A 111 -16.74 -18.68 1.65
C GLY A 111 -15.41 -17.98 1.47
N PHE A 112 -15.22 -17.36 0.30
CA PHE A 112 -14.17 -16.37 0.08
C PHE A 112 -14.34 -15.21 1.08
N THR A 113 -13.30 -14.94 1.85
CA THR A 113 -13.23 -13.81 2.78
C THR A 113 -12.04 -12.92 2.42
N ASP A 114 -12.27 -11.61 2.45
CA ASP A 114 -11.28 -10.54 2.27
C ASP A 114 -11.44 -9.57 3.46
N ASN A 115 -10.45 -9.55 4.34
CA ASN A 115 -10.40 -8.62 5.46
C ASN A 115 -9.35 -7.55 5.18
N GLU A 116 -9.80 -6.30 5.12
CA GLU A 116 -8.94 -5.11 5.09
C GLU A 116 -8.44 -4.78 6.50
N VAL A 117 -7.14 -4.57 6.66
CA VAL A 117 -6.50 -4.12 7.90
C VAL A 117 -5.78 -2.80 7.63
N VAL A 118 -6.09 -1.77 8.41
CA VAL A 118 -5.63 -0.39 8.17
C VAL A 118 -4.86 0.14 9.37
N PHE A 119 -3.59 0.46 9.15
CA PHE A 119 -2.78 1.21 10.10
C PHE A 119 -2.62 2.65 9.60
N ASP A 120 -3.39 3.58 10.16
CA ASP A 120 -3.39 5.00 9.81
C ASP A 120 -2.49 5.85 10.73
N ASN A 121 -2.38 7.17 10.52
CA ASN A 121 -1.68 8.08 11.43
C ASN A 121 -0.24 7.65 11.78
N LEU A 122 0.46 7.03 10.83
CA LEU A 122 1.82 6.58 11.01
C LEU A 122 2.80 7.73 10.80
N GLU A 123 3.82 7.77 11.64
CA GLU A 123 4.93 8.69 11.47
C GLU A 123 5.81 8.26 10.30
N ASN A 124 6.74 9.13 9.93
CA ASN A 124 7.82 8.75 9.05
C ASN A 124 8.69 7.65 9.68
N GLY A 125 9.20 6.77 8.82
CA GLY A 125 10.09 5.71 9.25
C GLY A 125 9.90 4.43 8.48
N LYS A 126 10.54 3.38 8.98
CA LYS A 126 10.47 2.03 8.45
C LYS A 126 9.62 1.20 9.40
N TYR A 127 8.71 0.44 8.84
CA TYR A 127 7.79 -0.42 9.58
C TYR A 127 7.88 -1.84 9.06
N LYS A 128 7.74 -2.81 9.96
CA LYS A 128 7.53 -4.21 9.64
C LYS A 128 6.09 -4.55 9.98
N VAL A 129 5.38 -5.18 9.04
CA VAL A 129 4.06 -5.74 9.28
C VAL A 129 4.16 -7.26 9.18
N SER A 130 3.67 -7.95 10.20
CA SER A 130 3.63 -9.41 10.26
C SER A 130 2.21 -9.89 10.52
N ALA A 131 1.62 -10.60 9.57
CA ALA A 131 0.35 -11.29 9.72
C ALA A 131 0.62 -12.76 10.07
N ILE A 132 0.13 -13.20 11.22
CA ILE A 132 0.40 -14.52 11.80
C ILE A 132 -0.94 -15.24 11.95
N ALA A 133 -1.19 -16.25 11.12
CA ALA A 133 -2.25 -17.21 11.38
C ALA A 133 -1.86 -18.05 12.60
N ILE A 134 -2.78 -18.20 13.56
CA ILE A 134 -2.55 -18.91 14.83
C ILE A 134 -3.34 -20.22 14.93
N ASN A 135 -4.41 -20.36 14.15
CA ASN A 135 -5.27 -21.54 14.13
C ASN A 135 -6.01 -21.58 12.78
N PRO A 136 -6.18 -22.76 12.13
CA PRO A 136 -5.76 -24.11 12.53
C PRO A 136 -4.27 -24.40 12.31
N TYR A 137 -3.62 -23.67 11.42
CA TYR A 137 -2.21 -23.83 11.11
C TYR A 137 -1.47 -22.51 11.26
N THR A 138 -0.22 -22.59 11.68
CA THR A 138 0.65 -21.42 11.77
C THR A 138 1.20 -21.08 10.40
N LYS A 139 0.94 -19.85 9.96
CA LYS A 139 1.56 -19.28 8.76
C LYS A 139 1.86 -17.80 9.01
N ILE A 140 3.04 -17.37 8.59
CA ILE A 140 3.52 -16.01 8.80
C ILE A 140 3.73 -15.37 7.44
N LEU A 141 3.13 -14.21 7.22
CA LEU A 141 3.34 -13.35 6.06
C LEU A 141 3.90 -12.03 6.54
N GLU A 142 4.95 -11.54 5.90
CA GLU A 142 5.64 -10.33 6.33
C GLU A 142 5.90 -9.37 5.18
N GLY A 143 6.06 -8.09 5.53
CA GLY A 143 6.41 -7.03 4.61
C GLY A 143 7.00 -5.83 5.35
N ASN A 144 7.98 -5.19 4.71
CA ASN A 144 8.57 -3.95 5.20
C ASN A 144 8.00 -2.75 4.42
N PHE A 145 7.69 -1.68 5.14
CA PHE A 145 7.07 -0.47 4.58
C PHE A 145 7.89 0.74 4.98
N VAL A 146 8.16 1.61 4.01
CA VAL A 146 8.87 2.88 4.23
C VAL A 146 7.88 4.01 4.03
N ILE A 147 7.66 4.79 5.09
CA ILE A 147 6.83 6.01 5.08
C ILE A 147 7.76 7.21 5.07
N THR A 148 7.60 8.05 4.05
CA THR A 148 8.38 9.27 3.86
C THR A 148 7.51 10.50 4.03
N ASN A 149 8.05 11.53 4.68
CA ASN A 149 7.40 12.82 4.83
C ASN A 149 7.03 13.45 3.49
N ASN A 150 6.00 14.29 3.52
CA ASN A 150 5.75 15.26 2.45
C ASN A 150 6.95 16.18 2.28
N ASP A 151 7.39 16.35 1.03
CA ASP A 151 8.33 17.37 0.62
C ASP A 151 7.54 18.64 0.28
N ASN A 152 7.22 19.45 1.28
CA ASN A 152 6.49 20.71 1.09
C ASN A 152 7.37 21.85 0.57
N ARG A 153 8.52 21.54 -0.07
CA ARG A 153 9.41 22.56 -0.59
C ARG A 153 8.75 23.32 -1.75
N ILE A 154 8.87 24.64 -1.67
CA ILE A 154 8.54 25.58 -2.73
C ILE A 154 9.85 26.12 -3.26
N ASP A 155 10.17 25.79 -4.49
CA ASP A 155 11.35 26.29 -5.18
C ASP A 155 10.96 27.38 -6.18
N TYR A 156 11.85 28.34 -6.39
CA TYR A 156 11.65 29.35 -7.42
C TYR A 156 12.96 29.80 -8.05
N SER A 157 12.85 30.29 -9.28
CA SER A 157 13.94 30.81 -10.09
C SER A 157 13.52 32.06 -10.83
N VAL A 158 14.46 32.99 -10.98
CA VAL A 158 14.30 34.23 -11.73
C VAL A 158 15.10 34.13 -13.01
N GLY A 159 14.44 34.27 -14.15
CA GLY A 159 15.07 34.40 -15.46
C GLY A 159 14.94 35.83 -15.96
N ASP A 160 16.05 36.58 -15.90
CA ASP A 160 16.14 37.96 -16.38
C ASP A 160 17.46 38.16 -17.13
N ASN A 161 17.46 39.07 -18.10
CA ASN A 161 18.61 39.44 -18.91
C ASN A 161 18.70 40.97 -19.01
N VAL A 162 19.94 41.47 -19.13
CA VAL A 162 20.17 42.87 -19.49
C VAL A 162 19.52 43.18 -20.85
N ASP A 163 18.99 44.39 -20.99
CA ASP A 163 18.29 44.90 -22.18
C ASP A 163 16.96 44.18 -22.52
N SER A 164 16.51 43.23 -21.69
CA SER A 164 15.15 42.69 -21.76
C SER A 164 14.16 43.65 -21.10
N THR A 165 13.01 43.88 -21.74
CA THR A 165 11.88 44.61 -21.16
C THR A 165 11.04 43.75 -20.22
N VAL A 166 11.28 42.44 -20.18
CA VAL A 166 10.53 41.47 -19.38
C VAL A 166 11.45 40.53 -18.60
N MET A 167 10.95 40.03 -17.48
CA MET A 167 11.56 38.93 -16.74
C MET A 167 10.52 37.88 -16.37
N PHE A 168 10.99 36.67 -16.06
CA PHE A 168 10.14 35.54 -15.68
C PHE A 168 10.47 35.05 -14.27
N LEU A 169 9.45 34.94 -13.44
CA LEU A 169 9.50 34.25 -12.15
C LEU A 169 8.87 32.87 -12.33
N THR A 170 9.66 31.81 -12.20
CA THR A 170 9.15 30.43 -12.23
C THR A 170 9.13 29.85 -10.82
N ILE A 171 7.98 29.35 -10.38
CA ILE A 171 7.77 28.75 -9.06
C ILE A 171 7.34 27.30 -9.26
N LYS A 172 7.92 26.40 -8.46
CA LYS A 172 7.74 24.95 -8.51
C LYS A 172 7.41 24.41 -7.13
N THR A 173 6.46 23.49 -7.07
CA THR A 173 6.11 22.76 -5.85
C THR A 173 6.41 21.28 -6.01
N VAL A 174 6.78 20.62 -4.91
CA VAL A 174 6.84 19.15 -4.84
C VAL A 174 5.51 18.63 -4.29
N ASP A 175 5.37 18.43 -2.98
CA ASP A 175 4.11 17.95 -2.37
C ASP A 175 3.21 19.11 -1.87
N TYR A 176 3.70 20.35 -1.91
CA TYR A 176 2.94 21.52 -1.45
C TYR A 176 1.70 21.79 -2.32
N THR A 177 0.54 21.86 -1.68
CA THR A 177 -0.73 22.32 -2.25
C THR A 177 -1.28 23.43 -1.38
N GLY A 178 -1.63 24.57 -1.98
CA GLY A 178 -2.17 25.70 -1.23
C GLY A 178 -1.73 27.05 -1.76
N ASN A 179 -1.78 28.04 -0.89
CA ASN A 179 -1.60 29.44 -1.23
C ASN A 179 -0.14 29.85 -1.09
N ILE A 180 0.49 30.26 -2.19
CA ILE A 180 1.84 30.80 -2.22
C ILE A 180 1.74 32.32 -2.29
N LYS A 181 2.37 33.00 -1.33
CA LYS A 181 2.59 34.45 -1.38
C LYS A 181 3.82 34.74 -2.23
N ILE A 182 3.67 35.65 -3.18
CA ILE A 182 4.73 36.19 -4.01
C ILE A 182 4.84 37.68 -3.69
N LYS A 183 5.99 38.11 -3.17
CA LYS A 183 6.35 39.52 -3.04
C LYS A 183 7.48 39.83 -4.03
N PHE A 184 7.29 40.87 -4.83
CA PHE A 184 8.22 41.26 -5.89
C PHE A 184 8.77 42.68 -5.67
N PRO A 185 10.00 42.96 -6.15
CA PRO A 185 10.68 44.23 -5.90
C PRO A 185 10.13 45.40 -6.73
N ASP A 186 10.56 46.62 -6.36
CA ASP A 186 10.27 47.84 -7.11
C ASP A 186 10.90 47.82 -8.51
N GLY A 187 10.19 48.45 -9.46
CA GLY A 187 10.56 48.48 -10.88
C GLY A 187 10.06 47.28 -11.69
N LEU A 188 9.20 46.44 -11.11
CA LEU A 188 8.50 45.35 -11.79
C LEU A 188 6.98 45.55 -11.77
N TYR A 189 6.36 45.27 -12.91
CA TYR A 189 4.91 45.30 -13.10
C TYR A 189 4.46 43.90 -13.56
N PRO A 190 3.65 43.17 -12.78
CA PRO A 190 3.15 41.87 -13.22
C PRO A 190 2.25 42.02 -14.44
N ASP A 191 2.19 40.98 -15.27
CA ASP A 191 1.26 40.97 -16.39
C ASP A 191 -0.19 40.90 -15.91
N ASN A 192 -0.95 41.98 -16.13
CA ASN A 192 -2.33 42.09 -15.67
C ASN A 192 -3.34 41.27 -16.50
N ASN A 193 -2.91 40.64 -17.61
CA ASN A 193 -3.74 39.68 -18.34
C ASN A 193 -3.72 38.29 -17.70
N GLU A 194 -2.75 38.01 -16.84
CA GLU A 194 -2.71 36.79 -16.06
C GLU A 194 -3.74 36.88 -14.93
N GLU A 195 -4.59 35.85 -14.80
CA GLU A 195 -5.65 35.81 -13.80
C GLU A 195 -5.10 36.00 -12.37
N ALA A 196 -3.90 35.47 -12.12
CA ALA A 196 -3.17 35.61 -10.88
C ALA A 196 -2.96 37.08 -10.45
N PHE A 197 -2.71 37.99 -11.40
CA PHE A 197 -2.31 39.37 -11.10
C PHE A 197 -3.38 40.42 -11.36
N LYS A 198 -4.57 40.01 -11.85
CA LYS A 198 -5.63 40.93 -12.28
C LYS A 198 -6.06 41.97 -11.23
N ASN A 199 -6.01 41.60 -9.95
CA ASN A 199 -6.48 42.42 -8.83
C ASN A 199 -5.34 42.88 -7.90
N VAL A 200 -4.08 42.81 -8.35
CA VAL A 200 -2.94 43.18 -7.51
C VAL A 200 -2.85 44.69 -7.36
N ASN A 201 -2.84 45.16 -6.12
CA ASN A 201 -2.58 46.57 -5.81
C ASN A 201 -1.06 46.82 -5.81
N ILE A 202 -0.54 47.17 -6.99
CA ILE A 202 0.89 47.40 -7.22
C ILE A 202 1.41 48.60 -6.41
N ASP A 203 0.56 49.57 -6.09
CA ASP A 203 0.97 50.80 -5.40
C ASP A 203 1.16 50.61 -3.89
N ASN A 204 0.44 49.66 -3.28
CA ASN A 204 0.42 49.52 -1.82
C ASN A 204 1.16 48.29 -1.28
N SER A 205 1.11 47.13 -1.93
CA SER A 205 1.57 45.87 -1.31
C SER A 205 2.59 45.07 -2.12
N LYS A 206 2.60 45.21 -3.46
CA LYS A 206 3.48 44.44 -4.38
C LYS A 206 3.58 42.96 -4.02
N GLU A 207 2.44 42.44 -3.60
CA GLU A 207 2.28 41.06 -3.18
C GLU A 207 1.03 40.47 -3.80
N VAL A 208 1.08 39.19 -4.07
CA VAL A 208 -0.06 38.41 -4.54
C VAL A 208 -0.06 37.05 -3.87
N ILE A 209 -1.25 36.49 -3.68
CA ILE A 209 -1.42 35.12 -3.23
C ILE A 209 -2.00 34.33 -4.39
N VAL A 210 -1.32 33.24 -4.74
CA VAL A 210 -1.67 32.37 -5.87
C VAL A 210 -1.79 30.93 -5.39
N ASN A 211 -2.80 30.22 -5.87
CA ASN A 211 -3.04 28.85 -5.49
C ASN A 211 -2.22 27.89 -6.35
N PHE A 212 -1.48 26.99 -5.72
CA PHE A 212 -0.66 25.95 -6.36
C PHE A 212 -1.19 24.56 -6.03
N LYS A 213 -1.06 23.66 -7.00
CA LYS A 213 -1.27 22.22 -6.81
C LYS A 213 0.07 21.54 -6.49
N ASN A 214 0.04 20.34 -5.93
CA ASN A 214 1.24 19.52 -5.85
C ASN A 214 1.81 19.25 -7.25
N ASN A 215 3.12 19.05 -7.31
CA ASN A 215 3.91 18.75 -8.51
C ASN A 215 3.65 19.75 -9.66
N SER A 216 3.43 21.03 -9.34
CA SER A 216 3.11 22.05 -10.33
C SER A 216 4.27 23.01 -10.55
N SER A 217 4.30 23.62 -11.74
CA SER A 217 5.28 24.62 -12.13
C SER A 217 4.56 25.70 -12.91
N TYR A 218 4.55 26.92 -12.39
CA TYR A 218 3.99 28.10 -13.06
C TYR A 218 5.08 29.14 -13.31
N SER A 219 4.98 29.84 -14.44
CA SER A 219 5.90 30.90 -14.82
C SER A 219 5.10 32.19 -15.02
N TYR A 220 5.53 33.25 -14.34
CA TYR A 220 4.87 34.54 -14.32
C TYR A 220 5.75 35.58 -14.97
N ARG A 221 5.17 36.35 -15.90
CA ARG A 221 5.85 37.44 -16.60
C ARG A 221 5.71 38.74 -15.83
N PHE A 222 6.81 39.47 -15.69
CA PHE A 222 6.84 40.84 -15.20
C PHE A 222 7.50 41.76 -16.23
N TYR A 223 6.92 42.94 -16.44
CA TYR A 223 7.49 44.03 -17.22
C TYR A 223 8.43 44.87 -16.35
N LYS A 224 9.56 45.27 -16.91
CA LYS A 224 10.61 46.03 -16.23
C LYS A 224 10.46 47.51 -16.53
N GLU A 225 10.53 48.35 -15.50
CA GLU A 225 10.59 49.81 -15.64
C GLU A 225 11.87 50.24 -16.36
N ASN A 226 13.00 49.58 -16.04
CA ASN A 226 14.30 49.83 -16.65
C ASN A 226 14.87 48.51 -17.22
N PRO A 227 14.94 48.36 -18.56
CA PRO A 227 15.47 47.16 -19.20
C PRO A 227 16.93 46.83 -18.83
N LYS A 228 17.72 47.81 -18.42
CA LYS A 228 19.13 47.62 -18.01
C LYS A 228 19.30 47.04 -16.61
N LYS A 229 18.28 47.14 -15.75
CA LYS A 229 18.32 46.54 -14.41
C LYS A 229 18.14 45.03 -14.55
N VAL A 230 18.93 44.24 -13.82
CA VAL A 230 18.77 42.78 -13.75
C VAL A 230 18.31 42.41 -12.36
N PHE A 231 17.22 41.66 -12.28
CA PHE A 231 16.62 41.19 -11.03
C PHE A 231 17.08 39.77 -10.71
N ASN A 232 17.32 39.50 -9.43
CA ASN A 232 17.81 38.23 -8.94
C ASN A 232 16.83 37.55 -7.96
N LYS A 233 17.03 36.25 -7.74
CA LYS A 233 16.19 35.44 -6.84
C LYS A 233 16.00 36.04 -5.44
N ASN A 234 17.04 36.64 -4.88
CA ASN A 234 17.03 37.17 -3.51
C ASN A 234 16.18 38.44 -3.33
N GLU A 235 15.80 39.08 -4.43
CA GLU A 235 14.94 40.28 -4.41
C GLU A 235 13.45 39.92 -4.34
N PHE A 236 13.11 38.64 -4.51
CA PHE A 236 11.76 38.11 -4.37
C PHE A 236 11.60 37.37 -3.04
N GLN A 237 10.42 37.45 -2.45
CA GLN A 237 10.02 36.61 -1.33
C GLN A 237 8.87 35.72 -1.78
N VAL A 238 9.13 34.41 -1.87
CA VAL A 238 8.15 33.41 -2.29
C VAL A 238 8.05 32.35 -1.20
N GLY A 239 6.84 32.11 -0.69
CA GLY A 239 6.62 31.13 0.37
C GLY A 239 5.16 30.77 0.55
N GLY A 240 4.92 29.61 1.15
CA GLY A 240 3.57 29.15 1.50
C GLY A 240 2.96 29.98 2.64
N VAL A 241 1.64 30.11 2.62
CA VAL A 241 0.82 30.81 3.64
C VAL A 241 -0.09 29.83 4.33
#